data_AF-A0A3P8TU42-F1
#
_entry.id   AF-A0A3P8TU42-F1
#
_cell.length_a   1.000
_cell.length_b   1.000
_cell.length_c   1.000
_cell.angle_alpha   90.00
_cell.angle_beta   90.00
_cell.angle_gamma   90.00
#
_symmetry.space_group_name_H-M   'P 1'
#
loop_
_entity.id
_entity.type
_entity.pdbx_description
1 polymer ?
#
loop_
_entity_poly.entity_id
_entity_poly.type
_entity_poly.pdbx_seq_one_letter_code
_entity_poly.pdbx_strand_id
1 'polypeptide(L)'
;MASPNDLQFQEFEEAAELLSADPGASTLSIPATNSPTSASGGGEDVKLDLSEDEEGHEESSELLGGQKPGGSFWTFEYYQSFFNVDTMQVLDRVKGSVMPLPGRNFIKHHLRSNPDLYGPFWICVTLVFSVVISGNLSTFLSKKGDPNYHYRPQFHRVTIAAVVIFMYAWLVPVGLWGFLKWRQSTERQIGGYSILETVCVYGYSLFIYIPTSVLWIIPYEWVHWTLILVAMVISGSVLVLTFWPVVRDDTRVMAVATVATIVVLHTLLAVGCKLYFFQTADPVQKPTTPPPIHVTLNTTKPH
;
A
#
# COMPACT_ATOMS: atom_id res chain seq x y z
N MET A 1 7.43 42.64 -12.55
CA MET A 1 6.93 42.98 -11.21
C MET A 1 5.58 43.64 -11.42
N ALA A 2 4.49 42.96 -11.07
CA ALA A 2 3.14 43.49 -11.22
C ALA A 2 2.88 44.58 -10.17
N SER A 3 2.13 45.62 -10.56
CA SER A 3 1.81 46.79 -9.75
C SER A 3 0.80 46.44 -8.64
N PRO A 4 0.81 47.11 -7.48
CA PRO A 4 -0.05 46.79 -6.32
C PRO A 4 -1.56 46.98 -6.54
N ASN A 5 -1.99 47.45 -7.71
CA ASN A 5 -3.39 47.73 -8.02
C ASN A 5 -4.11 46.58 -8.76
N ASP A 6 -3.42 45.49 -9.12
CA ASP A 6 -4.01 44.32 -9.81
C ASP A 6 -4.69 43.31 -8.84
N LEU A 7 -4.87 43.68 -7.56
CA LEU A 7 -5.48 42.83 -6.52
C LEU A 7 -6.66 43.53 -5.81
N GLN A 8 -7.39 44.39 -6.53
CA GLN A 8 -8.70 44.85 -6.05
C GLN A 8 -9.79 43.88 -6.52
N PHE A 9 -10.54 43.34 -5.55
CA PHE A 9 -11.53 42.30 -5.73
C PHE A 9 -12.80 42.86 -6.41
N GLN A 10 -12.87 42.71 -7.73
CA GLN A 10 -14.00 43.16 -8.54
C GLN A 10 -15.31 42.40 -8.22
N GLU A 11 -15.21 41.17 -7.70
CA GLU A 11 -16.36 40.28 -7.44
C GLU A 11 -17.28 40.77 -6.30
N PHE A 12 -16.77 41.51 -5.32
CA PHE A 12 -17.58 41.98 -4.19
C PHE A 12 -18.43 43.21 -4.53
N GLU A 13 -17.98 44.03 -5.47
CA GLU A 13 -18.71 45.23 -5.90
C GLU A 13 -19.88 44.84 -6.83
N GLU A 14 -19.67 43.84 -7.70
CA GLU A 14 -20.72 43.25 -8.53
C GLU A 14 -21.82 42.58 -7.68
N ALA A 15 -21.45 41.84 -6.63
CA ALA A 15 -22.41 41.24 -5.72
C ALA A 15 -23.24 42.28 -4.93
N ALA A 16 -22.63 43.40 -4.55
CA ALA A 16 -23.31 44.50 -3.88
C ALA A 16 -24.27 45.25 -4.84
N GLU A 17 -23.88 45.42 -6.10
CA GLU A 17 -24.72 46.05 -7.13
C GLU A 17 -25.94 45.17 -7.46
N LEU A 18 -25.76 43.85 -7.60
CA LEU A 18 -26.83 42.89 -7.84
C LEU A 18 -27.83 42.78 -6.67
N LEU A 19 -27.37 42.91 -5.42
CA LEU A 19 -28.23 42.95 -4.23
C LEU A 19 -29.03 44.26 -4.11
N SER A 20 -28.54 45.37 -4.68
CA SER A 20 -29.25 46.65 -4.71
C SER A 20 -30.32 46.72 -5.80
N ALA A 21 -30.15 45.93 -6.87
CA ALA A 21 -31.03 45.91 -8.05
C ALA A 21 -32.31 45.08 -7.85
N ASP A 22 -32.31 44.06 -6.99
CA ASP A 22 -33.49 43.25 -6.69
C ASP A 22 -33.59 42.90 -5.19
N PRO A 23 -34.26 43.74 -4.38
CA PRO A 23 -34.45 43.49 -2.96
C PRO A 23 -35.37 42.30 -2.63
N GLY A 24 -35.93 41.61 -3.64
CA GLY A 24 -36.83 40.47 -3.49
C GLY A 24 -36.22 39.09 -3.80
N ALA A 25 -34.93 39.01 -4.13
CA ALA A 25 -34.29 37.74 -4.48
C ALA A 25 -34.28 36.74 -3.31
N SER A 26 -34.79 35.53 -3.55
CA SER A 26 -34.97 34.49 -2.52
C SER A 26 -33.61 33.96 -2.03
N THR A 27 -33.27 34.25 -0.77
CA THR A 27 -32.12 33.66 -0.09
C THR A 27 -32.54 32.36 0.62
N LEU A 28 -31.80 31.27 0.37
CA LEU A 28 -31.97 29.99 1.05
C LEU A 28 -31.61 30.16 2.53
N SER A 29 -32.63 30.22 3.40
CA SER A 29 -32.46 30.30 4.84
C SER A 29 -32.51 28.89 5.45
N ILE A 30 -31.46 28.52 6.19
CA ILE A 30 -31.38 27.30 7.00
C ILE A 30 -32.15 27.55 8.30
N PRO A 31 -33.16 26.76 8.68
CA PRO A 31 -33.84 26.94 9.96
C PRO A 31 -33.00 26.34 11.10
N ALA A 32 -32.72 27.15 12.12
CA ALA A 32 -32.18 26.70 13.40
C ALA A 32 -33.29 25.99 14.20
N THR A 33 -33.09 24.71 14.51
CA THR A 33 -34.01 23.95 15.37
C THR A 33 -33.80 24.33 16.82
N ASN A 34 -34.84 24.93 17.41
CA ASN A 34 -34.97 25.21 18.83
C ASN A 34 -35.22 23.92 19.64
N SER A 35 -34.44 23.69 20.68
CA SER A 35 -34.70 22.69 21.72
C SER A 35 -35.73 23.21 22.73
N PRO A 36 -36.76 22.43 23.14
CA PRO A 36 -37.49 22.70 24.36
C PRO A 36 -36.98 21.81 25.51
N THR A 37 -36.55 22.48 26.58
CA THR A 37 -36.38 21.92 27.93
C THR A 37 -37.71 21.42 28.50
N SER A 38 -37.73 20.21 29.03
CA SER A 38 -38.64 19.83 30.12
C SER A 38 -37.97 18.78 31.02
N ALA A 39 -38.10 18.98 32.33
CA ALA A 39 -37.45 18.22 33.38
C ALA A 39 -38.45 17.32 34.13
N SER A 40 -38.08 16.05 34.33
CA SER A 40 -38.43 15.15 35.45
C SER A 40 -37.83 13.78 35.06
N GLY A 41 -37.00 13.06 35.80
CA GLY A 41 -37.03 12.74 37.22
C GLY A 41 -37.04 11.21 37.32
N GLY A 42 -35.96 10.60 37.80
CA GLY A 42 -35.86 9.13 37.97
C GLY A 42 -34.48 8.61 37.59
N GLY A 43 -33.70 8.20 38.60
CA GLY A 43 -32.39 7.59 38.39
C GLY A 43 -32.51 6.13 38.01
N GLU A 44 -31.62 5.69 37.12
CA GLU A 44 -31.22 4.30 36.92
C GLU A 44 -29.86 4.30 36.19
N ASP A 45 -29.00 3.36 36.59
CA ASP A 45 -27.58 3.28 36.25
C ASP A 45 -27.33 3.22 34.73
N VAL A 46 -26.70 4.27 34.18
CA VAL A 46 -26.20 4.26 32.80
C VAL A 46 -24.84 3.58 32.77
N LYS A 47 -24.88 2.27 32.48
CA LYS A 47 -23.74 1.51 31.97
C LYS A 47 -23.29 2.18 30.65
N LEU A 48 -22.10 2.77 30.65
CA LEU A 48 -21.41 3.24 29.44
C LEU A 48 -21.16 2.04 28.53
N ASP A 49 -22.02 1.85 27.53
CA ASP A 49 -21.75 1.01 26.38
C ASP A 49 -21.16 1.90 25.29
N LEU A 50 -19.89 1.68 24.99
CA LEU A 50 -19.11 2.49 24.07
C LEU A 50 -19.16 1.80 22.70
N SER A 51 -20.34 1.80 22.08
CA SER A 51 -20.54 1.30 20.74
C SER A 51 -21.72 2.02 20.10
N GLU A 52 -21.44 3.12 19.39
CA GLU A 52 -22.19 3.64 18.24
C GLU A 52 -21.71 5.06 17.96
N ASP A 53 -20.92 5.22 16.89
CA ASP A 53 -20.75 6.47 16.12
C ASP A 53 -19.88 6.25 14.85
N GLU A 54 -19.83 5.03 14.28
CA GLU A 54 -19.23 4.80 12.94
C GLU A 54 -20.27 4.59 11.84
N GLU A 55 -21.51 4.17 12.15
CA GLU A 55 -22.52 3.86 11.12
C GLU A 55 -23.09 5.13 10.44
N GLY A 56 -23.17 6.25 11.15
CA GLY A 56 -23.71 7.51 10.60
C GLY A 56 -22.85 8.17 9.52
N HIS A 57 -21.54 7.84 9.45
CA HIS A 57 -20.64 8.36 8.42
C HIS A 57 -20.68 7.52 7.13
N GLU A 58 -21.17 6.27 7.21
CA GLU A 58 -21.23 5.32 6.11
C GLU A 58 -22.44 5.58 5.19
N GLU A 59 -23.61 5.89 5.76
CA GLU A 59 -24.85 6.12 4.99
C GLU A 59 -24.78 7.37 4.09
N SER A 60 -24.09 8.42 4.56
CA SER A 60 -23.91 9.66 3.79
C SER A 60 -23.01 9.49 2.57
N SER A 61 -22.10 8.50 2.60
CA SER A 61 -21.22 8.17 1.47
C SER A 61 -21.93 7.30 0.42
N GLU A 62 -22.92 6.49 0.83
CA GLU A 62 -23.73 5.67 -0.10
C GLU A 62 -24.71 6.52 -0.92
N LEU A 63 -25.28 7.58 -0.35
CA LEU A 63 -26.27 8.45 -1.03
C LEU A 63 -25.67 9.40 -2.07
N LEU A 64 -24.34 9.60 -2.08
CA LEU A 64 -23.61 10.37 -3.09
C LEU A 64 -22.95 9.48 -4.15
N GLY A 65 -23.07 8.16 -4.03
CA GLY A 65 -22.62 7.17 -5.00
C GLY A 65 -23.52 7.14 -6.23
N GLY A 66 -23.56 8.25 -6.99
CA GLY A 66 -24.29 8.33 -8.25
C GLY A 66 -23.95 7.12 -9.14
N GLN A 67 -24.98 6.34 -9.46
CA GLN A 67 -24.93 5.16 -10.31
C GLN A 67 -24.39 5.55 -11.70
N LYS A 68 -23.07 5.53 -11.87
CA LYS A 68 -22.43 5.91 -13.13
C LYS A 68 -22.53 4.75 -14.13
N PRO A 69 -23.02 4.99 -15.36
CA PRO A 69 -23.03 3.97 -16.40
C PRO A 69 -21.58 3.62 -16.72
N GLY A 70 -21.16 2.41 -16.38
CA GLY A 70 -19.84 1.90 -16.70
C GLY A 70 -19.63 1.97 -18.21
N GLY A 71 -18.68 2.78 -18.65
CA GLY A 71 -18.22 2.77 -20.04
C GLY A 71 -17.77 1.38 -20.45
N SER A 72 -17.70 1.11 -21.76
CA SER A 72 -17.08 -0.11 -22.26
C SER A 72 -15.68 -0.27 -21.67
N PHE A 73 -15.23 -1.49 -21.41
CA PHE A 73 -13.92 -1.80 -20.79
C PHE A 73 -12.73 -1.10 -21.46
N TRP A 74 -12.87 -0.72 -22.74
CA TRP A 74 -11.85 -0.04 -23.53
C TRP A 74 -11.85 1.49 -23.41
N THR A 75 -12.76 2.08 -22.64
CA THR A 75 -12.82 3.54 -22.49
C THR A 75 -11.97 4.02 -21.32
N PHE A 76 -11.45 5.24 -21.45
CA PHE A 76 -10.63 5.84 -20.40
C PHE A 76 -11.44 6.06 -19.12
N GLU A 77 -12.72 6.42 -19.26
CA GLU A 77 -13.65 6.65 -18.15
C GLU A 77 -13.83 5.40 -17.27
N TYR A 78 -13.76 4.21 -17.86
CA TYR A 78 -13.82 2.95 -17.12
C TYR A 78 -12.64 2.86 -16.14
N TYR A 79 -11.41 3.11 -16.62
CA TYR A 79 -10.22 3.04 -15.76
C TYR A 79 -10.11 4.22 -14.79
N GLN A 80 -10.53 5.42 -15.22
CA GLN A 80 -10.54 6.61 -14.37
C GLN A 80 -11.34 6.39 -13.08
N SER A 81 -12.41 5.59 -13.13
CA SER A 81 -13.22 5.28 -11.95
C SER A 81 -12.41 4.62 -10.82
N PHE A 82 -11.41 3.78 -11.13
CA PHE A 82 -10.56 3.11 -10.14
C PHE A 82 -9.45 3.99 -9.56
N PHE A 83 -9.25 5.18 -10.11
CA PHE A 83 -8.31 6.19 -9.62
C PHE A 83 -9.01 7.38 -8.97
N ASN A 84 -10.33 7.47 -9.10
CA ASN A 84 -11.14 8.51 -8.49
C ASN A 84 -11.49 8.14 -7.04
N VAL A 85 -10.50 8.25 -6.15
CA VAL A 85 -10.62 7.94 -4.72
C VAL A 85 -10.31 9.14 -3.85
N ASP A 86 -10.97 9.22 -2.71
CA ASP A 86 -10.67 10.24 -1.70
C ASP A 86 -9.52 9.80 -0.79
N THR A 87 -8.75 10.77 -0.29
CA THR A 87 -7.66 10.54 0.65
C THR A 87 -8.11 9.76 1.89
N MET A 88 -9.31 10.06 2.41
CA MET A 88 -9.84 9.38 3.59
C MET A 88 -10.11 7.90 3.34
N GLN A 89 -10.60 7.54 2.15
CA GLN A 89 -10.82 6.15 1.77
C GLN A 89 -9.49 5.38 1.70
N VAL A 90 -8.44 5.99 1.15
CA VAL A 90 -7.11 5.38 1.08
C VAL A 90 -6.51 5.20 2.48
N LEU A 91 -6.65 6.20 3.36
CA LEU A 91 -6.15 6.11 4.73
C LEU A 91 -6.87 5.05 5.56
N ASP A 92 -8.20 4.92 5.41
CA ASP A 92 -8.96 3.88 6.07
C ASP A 92 -8.52 2.48 5.62
N ARG A 93 -8.33 2.27 4.31
CA ARG A 93 -7.78 1.03 3.74
C ARG A 93 -6.36 0.73 4.25
N VAL A 94 -5.50 1.74 4.36
CA VAL A 94 -4.17 1.57 4.96
C VAL A 94 -4.26 1.17 6.44
N LYS A 95 -5.13 1.83 7.22
CA LYS A 95 -5.35 1.49 8.64
C LYS A 95 -5.85 0.05 8.78
N GLY A 96 -6.79 -0.36 7.94
CA GLY A 96 -7.31 -1.73 7.89
C GLY A 96 -6.25 -2.77 7.49
N SER A 97 -5.27 -2.41 6.65
CA SER A 97 -4.18 -3.32 6.26
C SER A 97 -3.06 -3.41 7.31
N VAL A 98 -2.97 -2.45 8.22
CA VAL A 98 -2.02 -2.50 9.34
C VAL A 98 -2.63 -3.13 10.60
N MET A 99 -3.96 -3.07 10.74
CA MET A 99 -4.69 -3.65 11.88
C MET A 99 -5.68 -4.74 11.43
N PRO A 100 -5.19 -5.94 11.09
CA PRO A 100 -6.06 -7.07 10.74
C PRO A 100 -6.81 -7.57 11.97
N LEU A 101 -8.10 -7.24 12.07
CA LEU A 101 -8.98 -7.69 13.14
C LEU A 101 -9.65 -9.04 12.76
N PRO A 102 -9.53 -10.10 13.59
CA PRO A 102 -10.25 -11.35 13.36
C PRO A 102 -11.77 -11.11 13.30
N GLY A 103 -12.40 -11.42 12.17
CA GLY A 103 -13.84 -11.24 11.95
C GLY A 103 -14.21 -10.07 11.03
N ARG A 104 -13.32 -9.11 10.79
CA ARG A 104 -13.51 -8.03 9.80
C ARG A 104 -12.73 -8.36 8.52
N ASN A 105 -13.40 -8.96 7.54
CA ASN A 105 -12.78 -9.22 6.23
C ASN A 105 -12.45 -7.91 5.51
N PHE A 106 -11.19 -7.71 5.10
CA PHE A 106 -10.72 -6.48 4.46
C PHE A 106 -11.58 -6.10 3.24
N ILE A 107 -11.89 -7.09 2.39
CA ILE A 107 -12.73 -6.89 1.20
C ILE A 107 -14.17 -6.50 1.59
N LYS A 108 -14.74 -7.15 2.61
CA LYS A 108 -16.14 -6.92 2.99
C LYS A 108 -16.35 -5.56 3.66
N HIS A 109 -15.36 -5.08 4.43
CA HIS A 109 -15.49 -3.83 5.19
C HIS A 109 -14.89 -2.62 4.49
N HIS A 110 -13.79 -2.75 3.74
CA HIS A 110 -13.08 -1.60 3.18
C HIS A 110 -13.19 -1.48 1.65
N LEU A 111 -13.75 -2.48 0.99
CA LEU A 111 -13.68 -2.60 -0.47
C LEU A 111 -15.03 -2.77 -1.18
N ARG A 112 -16.10 -3.06 -0.45
CA ARG A 112 -17.32 -3.66 -0.99
C ARG A 112 -18.18 -2.79 -1.90
N SER A 113 -17.78 -1.55 -2.18
CA SER A 113 -18.50 -0.68 -3.12
C SER A 113 -17.61 -0.08 -4.21
N ASN A 114 -16.28 0.07 -4.00
CA ASN A 114 -15.37 0.70 -4.97
C ASN A 114 -13.92 0.22 -4.80
N PRO A 115 -13.50 -0.92 -5.40
CA PRO A 115 -12.10 -1.31 -5.42
C PRO A 115 -11.26 -0.31 -6.21
N ASP A 116 -10.09 0.06 -5.68
CA ASP A 116 -9.22 1.04 -6.31
C ASP A 116 -7.88 0.45 -6.77
N LEU A 117 -7.28 1.10 -7.77
CA LEU A 117 -5.91 0.84 -8.21
C LEU A 117 -4.94 1.94 -7.77
N TYR A 118 -5.45 3.09 -7.32
CA TYR A 118 -4.66 4.23 -6.88
C TYR A 118 -3.74 3.87 -5.71
N GLY A 119 -4.30 3.36 -4.61
CA GLY A 119 -3.56 2.98 -3.41
C GLY A 119 -2.49 1.92 -3.70
N PRO A 120 -2.85 0.75 -4.26
CA PRO A 120 -1.90 -0.30 -4.64
C PRO A 120 -0.75 0.21 -5.51
N PHE A 121 -1.05 1.04 -6.51
CA PHE A 121 -0.04 1.61 -7.40
C PHE A 121 0.94 2.49 -6.62
N TRP A 122 0.45 3.46 -5.84
CA TRP A 122 1.32 4.38 -5.09
C TRP A 122 2.06 3.70 -3.95
N ILE A 123 1.48 2.71 -3.28
CA ILE A 123 2.15 1.88 -2.27
C ILE A 123 3.32 1.14 -2.92
N CYS A 124 3.14 0.54 -4.11
CA CYS A 124 4.24 -0.12 -4.82
C CYS A 124 5.35 0.87 -5.20
N VAL A 125 5.01 2.02 -5.77
CA VAL A 125 6.00 3.05 -6.16
C VAL A 125 6.80 3.52 -4.95
N THR A 126 6.12 3.88 -3.86
CA THR A 126 6.76 4.35 -2.62
C THR A 126 7.62 3.28 -1.99
N LEU A 127 7.17 2.02 -1.98
CA LEU A 127 7.95 0.90 -1.47
C LEU A 127 9.23 0.67 -2.28
N VAL A 128 9.18 0.74 -3.61
CA VAL A 128 10.35 0.62 -4.49
C VAL A 128 11.41 1.65 -4.12
N PHE A 129 11.02 2.92 -4.02
CA PHE A 129 11.96 3.98 -3.66
C PHE A 129 12.46 3.84 -2.22
N SER A 130 11.57 3.52 -1.28
CA SER A 130 11.91 3.35 0.14
C SER A 130 12.95 2.24 0.33
N VAL A 131 12.72 1.04 -0.23
CA VAL A 131 13.65 -0.09 -0.14
C VAL A 131 15.03 0.24 -0.71
N VAL A 132 15.09 0.91 -1.87
CA VAL A 132 16.36 1.21 -2.53
C VAL A 132 17.11 2.32 -1.81
N ILE A 133 16.43 3.41 -1.43
CA ILE A 133 17.04 4.53 -0.72
C ILE A 133 17.54 4.06 0.65
N SER A 134 16.71 3.34 1.40
CA SER A 134 17.09 2.80 2.71
C SER A 134 18.19 1.76 2.64
N GLY A 135 18.19 0.88 1.62
CA GLY A 135 19.26 -0.10 1.42
C GLY A 135 20.61 0.58 1.08
N ASN A 136 20.59 1.59 0.21
CA ASN A 136 21.78 2.38 -0.11
C ASN A 136 22.30 3.14 1.11
N LEU A 137 21.39 3.74 1.90
CA LEU A 137 21.75 4.48 3.12
C LEU A 137 22.29 3.54 4.21
N SER A 138 21.68 2.36 4.40
CA SER A 138 22.18 1.32 5.31
C SER A 138 23.60 0.89 4.95
N THR A 139 23.86 0.67 3.65
CA THR A 139 25.20 0.34 3.13
C THR A 139 26.20 1.48 3.38
N PHE A 140 25.81 2.72 3.09
CA PHE A 140 26.64 3.90 3.32
C PHE A 140 27.01 4.06 4.79
N LEU A 141 26.04 3.91 5.71
CA LEU A 141 26.28 3.99 7.16
C LEU A 141 27.19 2.86 7.65
N SER A 142 27.01 1.64 7.12
CA SER A 142 27.81 0.48 7.51
C SER A 142 29.27 0.56 7.04
N LYS A 143 29.52 1.22 5.90
CA LYS A 143 30.87 1.40 5.33
C LYS A 143 31.48 2.77 5.69
N LYS A 144 30.80 3.58 6.50
CA LYS A 144 31.26 4.91 6.91
C LYS A 144 32.55 4.78 7.73
N GLY A 145 33.66 5.27 7.18
CA GLY A 145 34.99 5.20 7.82
C GLY A 145 35.95 4.18 7.21
N ASP A 146 35.53 3.42 6.19
CA ASP A 146 36.44 2.56 5.41
C ASP A 146 37.16 3.38 4.33
N PRO A 147 38.50 3.55 4.41
CA PRO A 147 39.27 4.31 3.42
C PRO A 147 39.31 3.66 2.03
N ASN A 148 38.96 2.37 1.90
CA ASN A 148 38.95 1.65 0.62
C ASN A 148 37.56 1.65 -0.05
N TYR A 149 36.53 2.20 0.60
CA TYR A 149 35.17 2.18 0.07
C TYR A 149 34.91 3.34 -0.89
N HIS A 150 34.86 3.04 -2.18
CA HIS A 150 34.39 3.98 -3.20
C HIS A 150 32.91 3.75 -3.47
N TYR A 151 32.06 4.69 -2.99
CA TYR A 151 30.64 4.66 -3.26
C TYR A 151 30.36 4.74 -4.77
N ARG A 152 29.63 3.76 -5.31
CA ARG A 152 29.13 3.77 -6.68
C ARG A 152 27.59 3.65 -6.66
N PRO A 153 26.85 4.63 -7.19
CA PRO A 153 25.40 4.53 -7.29
C PRO A 153 24.98 3.31 -8.13
N GLN A 154 24.18 2.41 -7.54
CA GLN A 154 23.69 1.20 -8.22
C GLN A 154 22.26 1.40 -8.71
N PHE A 155 22.06 2.18 -9.77
CA PHE A 155 20.73 2.51 -10.30
C PHE A 155 19.90 1.28 -10.71
N HIS A 156 20.56 0.19 -11.14
CA HIS A 156 19.90 -1.07 -11.49
C HIS A 156 19.07 -1.69 -10.34
N ARG A 157 19.42 -1.39 -9.09
CA ARG A 157 18.65 -1.84 -7.91
C ARG A 157 17.21 -1.32 -7.94
N VAL A 158 16.98 -0.12 -8.48
CA VAL A 158 15.62 0.44 -8.64
C VAL A 158 14.80 -0.41 -9.60
N THR A 159 15.38 -0.80 -10.74
CA THR A 159 14.69 -1.64 -11.72
C THR A 159 14.36 -3.02 -11.15
N ILE A 160 15.28 -3.65 -10.42
CA ILE A 160 15.01 -4.94 -9.77
C ILE A 160 13.91 -4.81 -8.71
N ALA A 161 13.98 -3.79 -7.84
CA ALA A 161 12.94 -3.53 -6.85
C ALA A 161 11.58 -3.35 -7.50
N ALA A 162 11.51 -2.54 -8.56
CA ALA A 162 10.28 -2.30 -9.32
C ALA A 162 9.73 -3.62 -9.89
N VAL A 163 10.54 -4.41 -10.59
CA VAL A 163 10.10 -5.68 -11.16
C VAL A 163 9.60 -6.63 -10.08
N VAL A 164 10.34 -6.82 -8.99
CA VAL A 164 9.97 -7.76 -7.92
C VAL A 164 8.68 -7.34 -7.22
N ILE A 165 8.56 -6.06 -6.83
CA ILE A 165 7.40 -5.55 -6.09
C ILE A 165 6.15 -5.53 -6.98
N PHE A 166 6.25 -5.02 -8.21
CA PHE A 166 5.09 -4.98 -9.11
C PHE A 166 4.68 -6.36 -9.58
N MET A 167 5.61 -7.28 -9.89
CA MET A 167 5.25 -8.65 -10.23
C MET A 167 4.53 -9.33 -9.08
N TYR A 168 4.99 -9.13 -7.84
CA TYR A 168 4.27 -9.65 -6.68
C TYR A 168 2.87 -9.03 -6.55
N ALA A 169 2.76 -7.71 -6.58
CA ALA A 169 1.50 -6.99 -6.32
C ALA A 169 0.44 -7.18 -7.42
N TRP A 170 0.84 -7.54 -8.65
CA TRP A 170 -0.08 -7.68 -9.78
C TRP A 170 -0.23 -9.13 -10.25
N LEU A 171 0.88 -9.85 -10.46
CA LEU A 171 0.83 -11.19 -11.05
C LEU A 171 0.33 -12.25 -10.07
N VAL A 172 0.76 -12.19 -8.80
CA VAL A 172 0.33 -13.14 -7.77
C VAL A 172 -1.18 -13.08 -7.50
N PRO A 173 -1.80 -11.91 -7.25
CA PRO A 173 -3.25 -11.85 -7.07
C PRO A 173 -4.02 -12.23 -8.32
N VAL A 174 -3.55 -11.90 -9.52
CA VAL A 174 -4.18 -12.34 -10.78
C VAL A 174 -4.13 -13.87 -10.90
N GLY A 175 -2.99 -14.49 -10.59
CA GLY A 175 -2.83 -15.94 -10.59
C GLY A 175 -3.72 -16.62 -9.54
N LEU A 176 -3.77 -16.08 -8.32
CA LEU A 176 -4.65 -16.55 -7.25
C LEU A 176 -6.12 -16.43 -7.65
N TRP A 177 -6.53 -15.27 -8.16
CA TRP A 177 -7.89 -15.06 -8.66
C TRP A 177 -8.24 -16.05 -9.77
N GLY A 178 -7.36 -16.24 -10.76
CA GLY A 178 -7.56 -17.18 -11.85
C GLY A 178 -7.71 -18.62 -11.36
N PHE A 179 -6.88 -19.02 -10.40
CA PHE A 179 -6.97 -20.32 -9.73
C PHE A 179 -8.30 -20.49 -8.98
N LEU A 180 -8.68 -19.51 -8.15
CA LEU A 180 -9.95 -19.54 -7.40
C LEU A 180 -11.16 -19.56 -8.34
N LYS A 181 -11.14 -18.77 -9.42
CA LYS A 181 -12.20 -18.73 -10.45
C LYS A 181 -12.33 -20.08 -11.14
N TRP A 182 -11.21 -20.70 -11.52
CA TRP A 182 -11.20 -22.01 -12.16
C TRP A 182 -11.78 -23.11 -11.26
N ARG A 183 -11.45 -23.08 -9.96
CA ARG A 183 -12.00 -24.00 -8.94
C ARG A 183 -13.49 -23.77 -8.72
N GLN A 184 -13.93 -22.53 -8.52
CA GLN A 184 -15.33 -22.17 -8.28
C GLN A 184 -16.26 -22.49 -9.46
N SER A 185 -15.76 -22.41 -10.70
CA SER A 185 -16.51 -22.82 -11.88
C SER A 185 -16.87 -24.32 -11.88
N THR A 186 -16.13 -25.14 -11.13
CA THR A 186 -16.37 -26.58 -10.99
C THR A 186 -17.41 -26.88 -9.90
N GLU A 187 -17.50 -26.04 -8.85
CA GLU A 187 -18.30 -26.31 -7.64
C GLU A 187 -19.56 -25.41 -7.46
N ARG A 188 -19.90 -24.52 -8.40
CA ARG A 188 -21.14 -23.67 -8.36
C ARG A 188 -21.28 -22.81 -7.08
N GLN A 189 -20.19 -22.20 -6.61
CA GLN A 189 -20.22 -21.23 -5.51
C GLN A 189 -20.44 -19.79 -6.03
N ILE A 190 -21.46 -19.11 -5.51
CA ILE A 190 -21.87 -17.74 -5.87
C ILE A 190 -21.30 -16.78 -4.82
N GLY A 191 -20.05 -16.34 -4.97
CA GLY A 191 -19.43 -15.44 -3.99
C GLY A 191 -17.92 -15.17 -4.17
N GLY A 192 -17.43 -15.12 -5.40
CA GLY A 192 -15.99 -14.90 -5.68
C GLY A 192 -15.60 -13.42 -5.66
N TYR A 193 -14.37 -13.15 -5.23
CA TYR A 193 -13.76 -11.82 -5.34
C TYR A 193 -13.46 -11.44 -6.79
N SER A 194 -13.55 -10.16 -7.11
CA SER A 194 -13.09 -9.55 -8.36
C SER A 194 -11.55 -9.52 -8.42
N ILE A 195 -10.98 -9.51 -9.63
CA ILE A 195 -9.53 -9.32 -9.82
C ILE A 195 -9.07 -8.06 -9.10
N LEU A 196 -9.81 -6.97 -9.27
CA LEU A 196 -9.46 -5.67 -8.68
C LEU A 196 -9.47 -5.75 -7.16
N GLU A 197 -10.41 -6.49 -6.56
CA GLU A 197 -10.43 -6.67 -5.11
C GLU A 197 -9.19 -7.43 -4.63
N THR A 198 -8.78 -8.48 -5.34
CA THR A 198 -7.58 -9.25 -4.99
C THR A 198 -6.29 -8.46 -5.15
N VAL A 199 -6.14 -7.71 -6.25
CA VAL A 199 -4.99 -6.83 -6.51
C VAL A 199 -4.92 -5.73 -5.46
N CYS A 200 -6.07 -5.15 -5.12
CA CYS A 200 -6.17 -4.10 -4.11
C CYS A 200 -5.70 -4.60 -2.74
N VAL A 201 -6.21 -5.73 -2.26
CA VAL A 201 -5.79 -6.31 -0.97
C VAL A 201 -4.28 -6.59 -0.94
N TYR A 202 -3.73 -7.19 -2.02
CA TYR A 202 -2.30 -7.43 -2.12
C TYR A 202 -1.48 -6.15 -2.12
N GLY A 203 -1.94 -5.10 -2.80
CA GLY A 203 -1.28 -3.80 -2.81
C GLY A 203 -1.28 -3.14 -1.42
N TYR A 204 -2.43 -3.10 -0.76
CA TYR A 204 -2.54 -2.49 0.58
C TYR A 204 -1.80 -3.28 1.65
N SER A 205 -1.71 -4.61 1.54
CA SER A 205 -0.92 -5.41 2.49
C SER A 205 0.57 -5.06 2.43
N LEU A 206 1.07 -4.58 1.29
CA LEU A 206 2.47 -4.16 1.15
C LEU A 206 2.81 -2.87 1.89
N PHE A 207 1.81 -2.08 2.33
CA PHE A 207 2.06 -0.79 2.99
C PHE A 207 3.02 -0.90 4.17
N ILE A 208 2.89 -1.95 5.00
CA ILE A 208 3.72 -2.13 6.21
C ILE A 208 5.21 -2.23 5.87
N TYR A 209 5.57 -2.67 4.67
CA TYR A 209 6.97 -2.77 4.26
C TYR A 209 7.62 -1.41 4.02
N ILE A 210 6.84 -0.33 3.79
CA ILE A 210 7.36 1.02 3.60
C ILE A 210 8.03 1.55 4.88
N PRO A 211 7.34 1.62 6.05
CA PRO A 211 8.01 2.02 7.30
C PRO A 211 9.06 0.99 7.72
N THR A 212 8.84 -0.31 7.49
CA THR A 212 9.83 -1.35 7.80
C THR A 212 11.14 -1.15 7.03
N SER A 213 11.10 -0.81 5.75
CA SER A 213 12.33 -0.59 4.97
C SER A 213 13.10 0.64 5.43
N VAL A 214 12.41 1.68 5.90
CA VAL A 214 13.06 2.83 6.54
C VAL A 214 13.76 2.42 7.84
N LEU A 215 13.09 1.63 8.68
CA LEU A 215 13.68 1.15 9.93
C LEU A 215 14.91 0.23 9.70
N TRP A 216 14.97 -0.49 8.57
CA TRP A 216 16.13 -1.28 8.18
C TRP A 216 17.38 -0.47 7.82
N ILE A 217 17.33 0.87 7.83
CA ILE A 217 18.54 1.71 7.75
C ILE A 217 19.51 1.37 8.90
N ILE A 218 18.99 1.01 10.07
CA ILE A 218 19.77 0.67 11.25
C ILE A 218 20.52 -0.66 10.99
N PRO A 219 21.86 -0.69 11.01
CA PRO A 219 22.66 -1.85 10.57
C PRO A 219 22.82 -2.91 11.67
N TYR A 220 21.73 -3.27 12.36
CA TYR A 220 21.71 -4.36 13.34
C TYR A 220 20.92 -5.54 12.80
N GLU A 221 21.59 -6.67 12.63
CA GLU A 221 21.01 -7.88 12.04
C GLU A 221 19.76 -8.37 12.80
N TRP A 222 19.77 -8.32 14.13
CA TRP A 222 18.61 -8.72 14.95
C TRP A 222 17.40 -7.80 14.73
N VAL A 223 17.62 -6.49 14.50
CA VAL A 223 16.56 -5.52 14.19
C VAL A 223 15.92 -5.86 12.84
N HIS A 224 16.73 -6.26 11.86
CA HIS A 224 16.20 -6.64 10.54
C HIS A 224 15.26 -7.85 10.63
N TRP A 225 15.67 -8.90 11.36
CA TRP A 225 14.87 -10.11 11.55
C TRP A 225 13.66 -9.96 12.46
N THR A 226 13.69 -9.05 13.44
CA THR A 226 12.47 -8.78 14.23
C THR A 226 11.46 -8.00 13.39
N LEU A 227 11.90 -6.98 12.67
CA LEU A 227 11.03 -6.18 11.80
C LEU A 227 10.46 -6.98 10.63
N ILE A 228 11.25 -7.90 10.02
CA ILE A 228 10.73 -8.76 8.96
C ILE A 228 9.62 -9.67 9.49
N LEU A 229 9.79 -10.24 10.70
CA LEU A 229 8.80 -11.11 11.33
C LEU A 229 7.51 -10.35 11.60
N VAL A 230 7.61 -9.15 12.18
CA VAL A 230 6.46 -8.30 12.49
C VAL A 230 5.72 -7.90 11.21
N ALA A 231 6.43 -7.41 10.19
CA ALA A 231 5.83 -7.03 8.91
C ALA A 231 5.15 -8.22 8.21
N MET A 232 5.80 -9.39 8.23
CA MET A 232 5.26 -10.64 7.68
C MET A 232 3.99 -11.09 8.39
N VAL A 233 3.93 -10.99 9.72
CA VAL A 233 2.74 -11.36 10.49
C VAL A 233 1.60 -10.39 10.20
N ILE A 234 1.84 -9.08 10.20
CA ILE A 234 0.81 -8.08 9.94
C ILE A 234 0.28 -8.22 8.51
N SER A 235 1.14 -8.12 7.50
CA SER A 235 0.70 -8.19 6.10
C SER A 235 0.19 -9.59 5.72
N GLY A 236 0.87 -10.65 6.19
CA GLY A 236 0.45 -12.02 5.94
C GLY A 236 -0.92 -12.34 6.55
N SER A 237 -1.20 -11.85 7.76
CA SER A 237 -2.52 -12.07 8.38
C SER A 237 -3.64 -11.34 7.64
N VAL A 238 -3.42 -10.14 7.08
CA VAL A 238 -4.41 -9.49 6.19
C VAL A 238 -4.78 -10.40 5.02
N LEU A 239 -3.78 -10.97 4.34
CA LEU A 239 -4.01 -11.86 3.20
C LEU A 239 -4.73 -13.13 3.65
N VAL A 240 -4.25 -13.80 4.69
CA VAL A 240 -4.84 -15.06 5.17
C VAL A 240 -6.27 -14.84 5.64
N LEU A 241 -6.54 -13.83 6.49
CA LEU A 241 -7.89 -13.55 6.98
C LEU A 241 -8.84 -13.17 5.86
N THR A 242 -8.35 -12.47 4.83
CA THR A 242 -9.16 -12.08 3.66
C THR A 242 -9.53 -13.29 2.79
N PHE A 243 -8.59 -14.18 2.50
CA PHE A 243 -8.83 -15.30 1.59
C PHE A 243 -9.36 -16.56 2.28
N TRP A 244 -9.19 -16.68 3.60
CA TRP A 244 -9.65 -17.84 4.38
C TRP A 244 -11.14 -18.18 4.20
N PRO A 245 -12.09 -17.21 4.26
CA PRO A 245 -13.50 -17.52 4.09
C PRO A 245 -13.85 -18.09 2.71
N VAL A 246 -13.11 -17.70 1.67
CA VAL A 246 -13.34 -18.17 0.29
C VAL A 246 -12.72 -19.54 0.06
N VAL A 247 -11.60 -19.81 0.72
CA VAL A 247 -10.79 -21.00 0.50
C VAL A 247 -11.20 -22.16 1.41
N ARG A 248 -11.78 -21.89 2.58
CA ARG A 248 -12.21 -22.92 3.55
C ARG A 248 -13.36 -23.80 3.08
N ASP A 249 -14.14 -23.33 2.10
CA ASP A 249 -15.32 -24.04 1.60
C ASP A 249 -14.94 -25.12 0.56
N ASP A 250 -13.70 -25.10 0.03
CA ASP A 250 -13.09 -26.17 -0.78
C ASP A 250 -12.59 -27.31 0.15
N THR A 251 -11.99 -28.34 -0.42
CA THR A 251 -11.27 -29.40 0.26
C THR A 251 -10.15 -28.86 1.18
N ARG A 252 -10.02 -29.46 2.38
CA ARG A 252 -9.00 -29.09 3.37
C ARG A 252 -7.58 -29.06 2.79
N VAL A 253 -7.26 -29.98 1.88
CA VAL A 253 -5.93 -30.05 1.24
C VAL A 253 -5.68 -28.85 0.34
N MET A 254 -6.64 -28.50 -0.54
CA MET A 254 -6.51 -27.32 -1.40
C MET A 254 -6.53 -26.03 -0.60
N ALA A 255 -7.32 -25.99 0.47
CA ALA A 255 -7.39 -24.83 1.34
C ALA A 255 -6.05 -24.52 2.00
N VAL A 256 -5.45 -25.55 2.62
CA VAL A 256 -4.12 -25.44 3.24
C VAL A 256 -3.05 -25.17 2.19
N ALA A 257 -3.10 -25.82 1.02
CA ALA A 257 -2.12 -25.58 -0.05
C ALA A 257 -2.15 -24.13 -0.57
N THR A 258 -3.34 -23.55 -0.73
CA THR A 258 -3.51 -22.17 -1.19
C THR A 258 -2.95 -21.19 -0.15
N VAL A 259 -3.35 -21.34 1.11
CA VAL A 259 -2.84 -20.50 2.22
C VAL A 259 -1.33 -20.63 2.37
N ALA A 260 -0.79 -21.85 2.31
CA ALA A 260 0.64 -22.08 2.37
C ALA A 260 1.37 -21.40 1.21
N THR A 261 0.82 -21.46 -0.01
CA THR A 261 1.39 -20.79 -1.18
C THR A 261 1.43 -19.26 -0.99
N ILE A 262 0.35 -18.66 -0.48
CA ILE A 262 0.29 -17.22 -0.17
C ILE A 262 1.39 -16.86 0.84
N VAL A 263 1.49 -17.59 1.95
CA VAL A 263 2.49 -17.34 3.01
C VAL A 263 3.91 -17.51 2.48
N VAL A 264 4.18 -18.55 1.68
CA VAL A 264 5.50 -18.80 1.09
C VAL A 264 5.90 -17.67 0.14
N LEU A 265 5.04 -17.29 -0.81
CA LEU A 265 5.32 -16.20 -1.74
C LEU A 265 5.54 -14.87 -1.01
N HIS A 266 4.74 -14.61 0.02
CA HIS A 266 4.90 -13.40 0.83
C HIS A 266 6.24 -13.40 1.59
N THR A 267 6.62 -14.55 2.14
CA THR A 267 7.92 -14.74 2.82
C THR A 267 9.08 -14.55 1.86
N LEU A 268 8.98 -15.11 0.66
CA LEU A 268 10.00 -14.96 -0.38
C LEU A 268 10.19 -13.50 -0.78
N LEU A 269 9.12 -12.72 -0.90
CA LEU A 269 9.21 -11.28 -1.14
C LEU A 269 9.98 -10.57 -0.02
N ALA A 270 9.56 -10.76 1.24
CA ALA A 270 10.15 -10.08 2.39
C ALA A 270 11.62 -10.44 2.57
N VAL A 271 11.93 -11.74 2.55
CA VAL A 271 13.30 -12.26 2.71
C VAL A 271 14.14 -11.86 1.51
N GLY A 272 13.63 -11.97 0.29
CA GLY A 272 14.31 -11.56 -0.94
C GLY A 272 14.71 -10.08 -0.90
N CYS A 273 13.80 -9.20 -0.48
CA CYS A 273 14.09 -7.77 -0.32
C CYS A 273 15.18 -7.53 0.74
N LYS A 274 15.09 -8.17 1.90
CA LYS A 274 16.11 -8.04 2.94
C LYS A 274 17.48 -8.52 2.46
N LEU A 275 17.55 -9.71 1.86
CA LEU A 275 18.80 -10.30 1.39
C LEU A 275 19.44 -9.46 0.27
N TYR A 276 18.65 -9.01 -0.70
CA TYR A 276 19.18 -8.30 -1.86
C TYR A 276 19.57 -6.84 -1.57
N PHE A 277 18.72 -6.11 -0.83
CA PHE A 277 18.91 -4.66 -0.64
C PHE A 277 19.68 -4.29 0.63
N PHE A 278 19.61 -5.12 1.69
CA PHE A 278 20.17 -4.80 3.01
C PHE A 278 21.31 -5.74 3.42
N GLN A 279 21.43 -6.91 2.80
CA GLN A 279 22.60 -7.79 2.95
C GLN A 279 23.37 -7.87 1.64
N THR A 280 23.99 -6.76 1.22
CA THR A 280 24.96 -6.88 0.14
C THR A 280 26.18 -7.62 0.69
N ALA A 281 26.27 -8.91 0.34
CA ALA A 281 27.48 -9.70 0.46
C ALA A 281 28.61 -8.92 -0.22
N ASP A 282 29.65 -8.54 0.53
CA ASP A 282 30.91 -8.19 -0.08
C ASP A 282 31.34 -9.40 -0.92
N PRO A 283 31.44 -9.32 -2.27
CA PRO A 283 32.31 -10.25 -2.93
C PRO A 283 33.70 -9.89 -2.43
N VAL A 284 34.16 -10.65 -1.43
CA VAL A 284 35.57 -10.65 -1.06
C VAL A 284 36.29 -11.05 -2.34
N GLN A 285 36.76 -10.04 -3.07
CA GLN A 285 37.79 -10.22 -4.06
C GLN A 285 38.99 -10.68 -3.24
N LYS A 286 39.14 -12.00 -3.10
CA LYS A 286 40.38 -12.58 -2.60
C LYS A 286 41.49 -11.88 -3.38
N PRO A 287 42.47 -11.24 -2.73
CA PRO A 287 43.58 -10.68 -3.46
C PRO A 287 44.19 -11.82 -4.27
N THR A 288 44.02 -11.75 -5.59
CA THR A 288 44.73 -12.62 -6.52
C THR A 288 46.20 -12.32 -6.30
N THR A 289 46.88 -13.20 -5.57
CA THR A 289 48.33 -13.17 -5.46
C THR A 289 48.88 -13.12 -6.88
N PRO A 290 49.63 -12.08 -7.28
CA PRO A 290 50.23 -12.06 -8.60
C PRO A 290 51.12 -13.31 -8.73
N PRO A 291 51.10 -14.01 -9.89
CA PRO A 291 51.96 -15.16 -10.09
C PRO A 291 53.42 -14.75 -9.85
N PRO A 292 54.24 -15.59 -9.21
CA PRO A 292 55.65 -15.27 -8.99
C PRO A 292 56.31 -14.98 -10.33
N ILE A 293 56.91 -13.79 -10.45
CA ILE A 293 57.70 -13.39 -11.61
C ILE A 293 58.90 -14.34 -11.65
N HIS A 294 58.86 -15.36 -12.50
CA HIS A 294 60.05 -16.10 -12.87
C HIS A 294 60.92 -15.18 -13.73
N VAL A 295 61.90 -14.54 -13.10
CA VAL A 295 62.99 -13.87 -13.82
C VAL A 295 63.88 -14.96 -14.42
N THR A 296 63.63 -15.31 -15.67
CA THR A 296 64.55 -16.16 -16.45
C THR A 296 65.75 -15.30 -16.83
N LEU A 297 66.85 -15.43 -16.07
CA LEU A 297 68.16 -14.91 -16.47
C LEU A 297 68.64 -15.66 -17.72
N ASN A 298 68.42 -15.09 -18.90
CA ASN A 298 69.10 -15.53 -20.11
C ASN A 298 70.59 -15.20 -19.99
N THR A 299 71.39 -16.21 -19.67
CA THR A 299 72.85 -16.15 -19.73
C THR A 299 73.26 -16.30 -21.20
N THR A 300 73.50 -15.18 -21.88
CA THR A 300 74.19 -15.15 -23.17
C THR A 300 75.66 -15.52 -22.95
N LYS A 301 76.10 -16.67 -23.45
CA LYS A 301 77.53 -16.97 -23.61
C LYS A 301 78.06 -16.24 -24.84
N PRO A 302 79.15 -15.46 -24.75
CA PRO A 302 79.88 -15.00 -25.93
C PRO A 302 80.81 -16.10 -26.43
N HIS A 303 81.00 -16.12 -27.75
CA HIS A 303 81.94 -16.95 -28.51
C HIS A 303 83.40 -16.74 -28.09
#